data_AF-A0A133VAE5-F1
#
_entry.id   AF-A0A133VAE5-F1
#
_cell.length_a   1.000
_cell.length_b   1.000
_cell.length_c   1.000
_cell.angle_alpha   90.00
_cell.angle_beta   90.00
_cell.angle_gamma   90.00
#
_symmetry.space_group_name_H-M   'P 1'
#
loop_
_entity.id
_entity.type
_entity.pdbx_description
1 polymer ?
#
loop_
_entity_poly.entity_id
_entity_poly.type
_entity_poly.pdbx_seq_one_letter_code
_entity_poly.pdbx_strand_id
1 'polypeptide(L)'
;MNMDRRNDIGEVEAWIKKNPLAKILLKKSLLNMDSLKAILIYYWSEDITFRELASKLDLKKPGAWKRWKKGLDLIMGSFYTLELAIYAGILEAEAAELLAEDLQDYVRLARGGGDIDDIRDRLEKRMAKLSNREI
;
A
#
# COMPACT_ATOMS: atom_id res chain seq x y z
N MET A 1 14.79 3.57 -3.39
CA MET A 1 14.77 3.16 -1.97
C MET A 1 13.97 1.87 -1.88
N ASN A 2 14.62 0.73 -1.64
CA ASN A 2 13.95 -0.57 -1.51
C ASN A 2 13.47 -0.74 -0.06
N MET A 3 12.16 -0.56 0.17
CA MET A 3 11.55 -0.64 1.51
C MET A 3 11.32 -2.09 1.97
N ASP A 4 11.41 -3.06 1.07
CA ASP A 4 11.33 -4.49 1.35
C ASP A 4 11.99 -5.26 0.20
N ARG A 5 12.64 -6.40 0.47
CA ARG A 5 13.35 -7.20 -0.56
C ARG A 5 12.56 -8.40 -1.04
N ARG A 6 11.33 -8.60 -0.56
CA ARG A 6 10.46 -9.69 -1.02
C ARG A 6 10.01 -9.41 -2.44
N ASN A 7 10.70 -9.95 -3.44
CA ASN A 7 10.34 -9.72 -4.83
C ASN A 7 9.77 -10.97 -5.52
N ASP A 8 9.61 -12.07 -4.79
CA ASP A 8 8.96 -13.28 -5.28
C ASP A 8 7.45 -13.26 -4.99
N ILE A 9 6.65 -13.77 -5.92
CA ILE A 9 5.18 -13.79 -5.77
C ILE A 9 4.73 -14.60 -4.55
N GLY A 10 5.42 -15.70 -4.23
CA GLY A 10 5.14 -16.54 -3.07
C GLY A 10 5.47 -15.82 -1.76
N GLU A 11 6.55 -15.06 -1.72
CA GLU A 11 6.93 -14.24 -0.57
C GLU A 11 5.95 -13.08 -0.33
N VAL A 12 5.55 -12.39 -1.41
CA VAL A 12 4.53 -11.33 -1.34
C VAL A 12 3.20 -11.89 -0.85
N GLU A 13 2.77 -13.02 -1.42
CA GLU A 13 1.56 -13.70 -0.96
C GLU A 13 1.61 -14.12 0.49
N ALA A 14 2.72 -14.73 0.91
CA ALA A 14 2.91 -15.17 2.28
C ALA A 14 2.89 -13.97 3.23
N TRP A 15 3.50 -12.85 2.86
CA TRP A 15 3.46 -11.63 3.66
C TRP A 15 2.03 -11.10 3.82
N ILE A 16 1.26 -10.94 2.74
CA ILE A 16 -0.14 -10.48 2.83
C ILE A 16 -0.97 -11.46 3.67
N LYS A 17 -0.75 -12.77 3.50
CA LYS A 17 -1.49 -13.82 4.23
C LYS A 17 -1.05 -13.96 5.69
N LYS A 18 0.12 -13.48 6.10
CA LYS A 18 0.62 -13.59 7.48
C LYS A 18 0.46 -12.29 8.26
N ASN A 19 0.49 -11.14 7.60
CA ASN A 19 0.34 -9.85 8.25
C ASN A 19 -1.16 -9.50 8.44
N PRO A 20 -1.68 -9.45 9.69
CA PRO A 20 -3.10 -9.19 9.95
C PRO A 20 -3.55 -7.80 9.50
N LEU A 21 -2.70 -6.79 9.68
CA LEU A 21 -2.97 -5.43 9.25
C LEU A 21 -3.12 -5.35 7.72
N ALA A 22 -2.18 -5.93 6.96
CA ALA A 22 -2.22 -5.97 5.51
C ALA A 22 -3.52 -6.62 5.00
N LYS A 23 -4.02 -7.67 5.66
CA LYS A 23 -5.32 -8.28 5.33
C LYS A 23 -6.49 -7.33 5.56
N ILE A 24 -6.53 -6.69 6.73
CA ILE A 24 -7.63 -5.78 7.11
C ILE A 24 -7.65 -4.60 6.15
N LEU A 25 -6.50 -3.97 5.90
CA LEU A 25 -6.35 -2.86 4.98
C LEU A 25 -6.74 -3.27 3.56
N LEU A 26 -6.26 -4.42 3.06
CA LEU A 26 -6.65 -4.91 1.74
C LEU A 26 -8.17 -5.13 1.65
N LYS A 27 -8.79 -5.73 2.67
CA LYS A 27 -10.23 -6.01 2.71
C LYS A 27 -11.08 -4.74 2.72
N LYS A 28 -10.63 -3.67 3.39
CA LYS A 28 -11.36 -2.38 3.50
C LYS A 28 -11.01 -1.41 2.35
N SER A 29 -9.90 -1.64 1.65
CA SER A 29 -9.49 -0.82 0.50
C SER A 29 -10.24 -1.19 -0.78
N LEU A 30 -10.10 -0.34 -1.80
CA LEU A 30 -10.57 -0.63 -3.16
C LEU A 30 -9.59 -1.50 -3.97
N LEU A 31 -8.41 -1.82 -3.41
CA LEU A 31 -7.42 -2.67 -4.07
C LEU A 31 -7.84 -4.14 -3.95
N ASN A 32 -7.59 -4.89 -5.03
CA ASN A 32 -7.69 -6.35 -4.98
C ASN A 32 -6.31 -6.99 -4.84
N MET A 33 -6.30 -8.24 -4.39
CA MET A 33 -5.10 -9.03 -4.12
C MET A 33 -4.13 -9.04 -5.32
N ASP A 34 -4.64 -9.25 -6.53
CA ASP A 34 -3.85 -9.30 -7.75
C ASP A 34 -3.13 -7.98 -8.07
N SER A 35 -3.84 -6.86 -7.95
CA SER A 35 -3.30 -5.52 -8.22
C SER A 35 -2.28 -5.15 -7.14
N LEU A 36 -2.55 -5.49 -5.87
CA LEU A 36 -1.61 -5.28 -4.78
C LEU A 36 -0.31 -6.06 -5.00
N LYS A 37 -0.37 -7.35 -5.39
CA LYS A 37 0.83 -8.14 -5.72
C LYS A 37 1.67 -7.48 -6.81
N ALA A 38 1.04 -7.05 -7.90
CA ALA A 38 1.74 -6.42 -9.01
C ALA A 38 2.45 -5.11 -8.59
N ILE A 39 1.80 -4.29 -7.75
CA ILE A 39 2.40 -3.08 -7.18
C ILE A 39 3.58 -3.46 -6.26
N LEU A 40 3.37 -4.37 -5.30
CA LEU A 40 4.39 -4.72 -4.32
C LEU A 40 5.64 -5.29 -4.98
N ILE A 41 5.49 -6.25 -5.90
CA ILE A 41 6.62 -6.81 -6.64
C ILE A 41 7.35 -5.71 -7.42
N TYR A 42 6.62 -4.76 -8.03
CA TYR A 42 7.23 -3.66 -8.76
C TYR A 42 8.07 -2.74 -7.87
N TYR A 43 7.55 -2.34 -6.70
CA TYR A 43 8.24 -1.41 -5.78
C TYR A 43 9.25 -2.06 -4.84
N TRP A 44 9.18 -3.38 -4.62
CA TRP A 44 10.14 -4.16 -3.82
C TRP A 44 11.28 -4.77 -4.65
N SER A 45 11.19 -4.63 -5.97
CA SER A 45 12.28 -4.99 -6.88
C SER A 45 13.06 -3.74 -7.26
N GLU A 46 14.38 -3.88 -7.33
CA GLU A 46 15.23 -2.84 -7.92
C GLU A 46 15.11 -2.88 -9.45
N ASP A 47 14.76 -1.76 -10.07
CA ASP A 47 14.75 -1.54 -11.53
C ASP A 47 14.03 -2.59 -12.38
N ILE A 48 12.99 -3.24 -11.84
CA ILE A 48 12.27 -4.30 -12.55
C ILE A 48 11.55 -3.81 -13.80
N THR A 49 11.74 -4.52 -14.90
CA THR A 49 11.03 -4.29 -16.15
C THR A 49 9.64 -4.94 -16.15
N PHE A 50 8.71 -4.44 -16.97
CA PHE A 50 7.40 -5.11 -17.14
C PHE A 50 7.48 -6.51 -17.74
N ARG A 51 8.61 -6.89 -18.36
CA ARG A 51 8.83 -8.26 -18.83
C ARG A 51 9.13 -9.18 -17.65
N GLU A 52 10.00 -8.76 -16.74
CA GLU A 52 10.33 -9.51 -15.52
C GLU A 52 9.14 -9.58 -14.56
N LEU A 53 8.42 -8.46 -14.39
CA LEU A 53 7.18 -8.45 -13.61
C LEU A 53 6.16 -9.44 -14.17
N ALA A 54 6.01 -9.50 -15.49
CA ALA A 54 5.16 -10.48 -16.15
C ALA A 54 5.59 -11.93 -15.89
N SER A 55 6.89 -12.21 -15.94
CA SER A 55 7.43 -13.52 -15.60
C SER A 55 7.11 -13.92 -14.15
N LYS A 56 7.29 -13.00 -13.19
CA LYS A 56 7.00 -13.24 -11.76
C LYS A 56 5.51 -13.44 -11.48
N LEU A 57 4.64 -12.81 -12.27
CA LEU A 57 3.18 -12.90 -12.12
C LEU A 57 2.54 -14.04 -12.94
N ASP A 58 3.34 -14.79 -13.70
CA ASP A 58 2.85 -15.75 -14.71
C ASP A 58 1.83 -15.12 -15.68
N LEU A 59 2.20 -13.98 -16.25
CA LEU A 59 1.37 -13.20 -17.17
C LEU A 59 2.13 -12.86 -18.46
N LYS A 60 1.38 -12.42 -19.48
CA LYS A 60 1.97 -11.68 -20.60
C LYS A 60 2.28 -10.25 -20.19
N LYS A 61 3.31 -9.64 -20.80
CA LYS A 61 3.75 -8.24 -20.56
C LYS A 61 2.58 -7.23 -20.49
N PRO A 62 1.62 -7.19 -21.44
CA PRO A 62 0.50 -6.26 -21.36
C PRO A 62 -0.42 -6.49 -20.15
N GLY A 63 -0.57 -7.75 -19.73
CA GLY A 63 -1.36 -8.13 -18.55
C GLY A 63 -0.73 -7.64 -17.25
N ALA A 64 0.59 -7.81 -17.11
CA ALA A 64 1.33 -7.31 -15.95
C ALA A 64 1.27 -5.77 -15.85
N TRP A 65 1.48 -5.07 -16.97
CA TRP A 65 1.34 -3.62 -17.03
C TRP A 65 -0.08 -3.17 -16.65
N LYS A 66 -1.12 -3.79 -17.22
CA LYS A 66 -2.52 -3.43 -16.93
C LYS A 66 -2.87 -3.66 -15.45
N ARG A 67 -2.40 -4.75 -14.85
CA ARG A 67 -2.65 -5.09 -13.44
C ARG A 67 -1.93 -4.13 -12.50
N TRP A 68 -0.66 -3.82 -12.76
CA TRP A 68 0.08 -2.79 -12.04
C TRP A 68 -0.58 -1.42 -12.16
N LYS A 69 -0.91 -1.00 -13.39
CA LYS A 69 -1.52 0.31 -13.68
C LYS A 69 -2.87 0.46 -12.98
N LYS A 70 -3.73 -0.56 -13.02
CA LYS A 70 -5.01 -0.57 -12.29
C LYS A 70 -4.83 -0.32 -10.79
N GLY A 71 -3.82 -0.96 -10.18
CA GLY A 71 -3.52 -0.73 -8.77
C GLY A 71 -3.07 0.71 -8.50
N LEU A 72 -2.17 1.23 -9.31
CA LEU A 72 -1.67 2.60 -9.18
C LEU A 72 -2.80 3.64 -9.38
N ASP A 73 -3.68 3.41 -10.34
CA ASP A 73 -4.83 4.28 -10.60
C ASP A 73 -5.80 4.31 -9.41
N LEU A 74 -5.96 3.20 -8.68
CA LEU A 74 -6.75 3.16 -7.45
C LEU A 74 -6.10 3.98 -6.33
N ILE A 75 -4.79 3.90 -6.16
CA ILE A 75 -4.05 4.72 -5.17
C ILE A 75 -4.22 6.21 -5.49
N MET A 76 -4.00 6.59 -6.75
CA MET A 76 -4.17 7.99 -7.19
C MET A 76 -5.62 8.46 -7.09
N GLY A 77 -6.59 7.59 -7.40
CA GLY A 77 -8.01 7.87 -7.23
C GLY A 77 -8.36 8.16 -5.77
N SER A 78 -7.90 7.32 -4.84
CA SER A 78 -8.08 7.54 -3.40
C SER A 78 -7.45 8.84 -2.91
N PHE A 79 -6.27 9.20 -3.43
CA PHE A 79 -5.65 10.50 -3.15
C PHE A 79 -6.58 11.66 -3.56
N TYR A 80 -7.06 11.66 -4.81
CA TYR A 80 -7.98 12.70 -5.27
C TYR A 80 -9.33 12.71 -4.52
N THR A 81 -9.81 11.55 -4.06
CA THR A 81 -11.00 11.48 -3.20
C THR A 81 -10.77 12.18 -1.87
N LEU A 82 -9.60 12.00 -1.25
CA LEU A 82 -9.25 12.69 0.00
C LEU A 82 -9.10 14.21 -0.22
N GLU A 83 -8.42 14.62 -1.29
CA GLU A 83 -8.32 16.04 -1.67
C GLU A 83 -9.69 16.68 -1.88
N LEU A 84 -10.61 15.99 -2.55
CA LEU A 84 -11.98 16.45 -2.73
C LEU A 84 -12.74 16.57 -1.39
N ALA A 85 -12.54 15.61 -0.48
CA ALA A 85 -13.16 15.65 0.84
C ALA A 85 -12.66 16.82 1.70
N ILE A 86 -11.35 17.13 1.61
CA ILE A 86 -10.74 18.31 2.24
C ILE A 86 -11.35 19.58 1.63
N TYR A 87 -11.34 19.69 0.31
CA TYR A 87 -11.87 20.85 -0.40
C TYR A 87 -13.34 21.12 -0.09
N ALA A 88 -14.13 20.06 0.06
CA ALA A 88 -15.56 20.14 0.40
C ALA A 88 -15.83 20.30 1.91
N GLY A 89 -14.82 20.22 2.77
CA GLY A 89 -14.98 20.33 4.23
C GLY A 89 -15.70 19.15 4.88
N ILE A 90 -15.62 17.95 4.28
CA ILE A 90 -16.33 16.74 4.73
C ILE A 90 -15.40 15.66 5.30
N LEU A 91 -14.09 15.93 5.38
CA LEU A 91 -13.14 15.02 6.03
C LEU A 91 -13.14 15.25 7.55
N GLU A 92 -13.34 14.19 8.32
CA GLU A 92 -13.30 14.25 9.79
C GLU A 92 -11.91 14.66 10.29
N ALA A 93 -11.87 15.53 11.31
CA ALA A 93 -10.62 16.08 11.84
C ALA A 93 -9.67 15.00 12.37
N GLU A 94 -10.18 14.01 13.12
CA GLU A 94 -9.38 12.88 13.62
C GLU A 94 -8.76 12.09 12.45
N ALA A 95 -9.50 11.85 11.37
CA ALA A 95 -8.98 11.17 10.18
C ALA A 95 -7.90 12.00 9.46
N ALA A 96 -8.09 13.33 9.39
CA ALA A 96 -7.11 14.24 8.78
C ALA A 96 -5.81 14.29 9.57
N GLU A 97 -5.87 14.39 10.90
CA GLU A 97 -4.69 14.38 11.78
C GLU A 97 -3.90 13.07 11.65
N LEU A 98 -4.59 11.94 11.74
CA LEU A 98 -4.00 10.61 11.58
C LEU A 98 -3.30 10.43 10.23
N LEU A 99 -3.93 10.89 9.14
CA LEU A 99 -3.35 10.84 7.80
C LEU A 99 -2.13 11.77 7.67
N ALA A 100 -2.20 12.97 8.24
CA ALA A 100 -1.10 13.93 8.19
C ALA A 100 0.15 13.39 8.90
N GLU A 101 -0.01 12.77 10.07
CA GLU A 101 1.09 12.11 10.79
C GLU A 101 1.73 10.99 9.97
N ASP A 102 0.92 10.09 9.41
CA ASP A 102 1.41 8.96 8.61
C ASP A 102 2.18 9.42 7.37
N LEU A 103 1.65 10.43 6.67
CA LEU A 103 2.30 11.00 5.49
C LEU A 103 3.60 11.70 5.84
N GLN A 104 3.66 12.44 6.95
CA GLN A 104 4.90 13.08 7.39
C GLN A 104 6.00 12.06 7.67
N ASP A 105 5.67 10.96 8.33
CA ASP A 105 6.65 9.91 8.60
C ASP A 105 7.06 9.15 7.34
N TYR A 106 6.12 8.88 6.43
CA TYR A 106 6.46 8.30 5.14
C TYR A 106 7.37 9.21 4.32
N VAL A 107 7.16 10.53 4.34
CA VAL A 107 8.02 11.52 3.66
C VAL A 107 9.42 11.53 4.28
N ARG A 108 9.54 11.45 5.61
CA ARG A 108 10.84 11.31 6.28
C ARG A 108 11.55 10.04 5.79
N LEU A 109 10.85 8.91 5.79
CA LEU A 109 11.36 7.63 5.30
C LEU A 109 11.85 7.74 3.87
N ALA A 110 11.04 8.27 2.96
CA ALA A 110 11.38 8.45 1.54
C ALA A 110 12.60 9.35 1.30
N ARG A 111 12.92 10.25 2.23
CA ARG A 111 14.11 11.11 2.20
C ARG A 111 15.34 10.47 2.85
N GLY A 112 15.26 9.18 3.21
CA GLY A 112 16.37 8.41 3.77
C GLY A 112 16.54 8.55 5.28
N GLY A 113 15.56 9.11 6.00
CA GLY A 113 15.55 9.18 7.46
C GLY A 113 14.35 8.46 8.08
N GLY A 114 14.48 7.91 9.29
CA GLY A 114 13.39 7.19 9.96
C GLY A 114 13.36 5.69 9.67
N ASP A 115 12.43 4.98 10.32
CA ASP A 115 12.33 3.52 10.31
C ASP A 115 10.95 3.07 9.79
N ILE A 116 10.95 2.17 8.80
CA ILE A 116 9.72 1.60 8.24
C ILE A 116 8.99 0.73 9.26
N ASP A 117 9.71 0.08 10.18
CA ASP A 117 9.11 -0.79 11.17
C ASP A 117 8.39 0.04 12.25
N ASP A 118 8.91 1.23 12.61
CA ASP A 118 8.19 2.19 13.47
C ASP A 118 6.88 2.69 12.86
N ILE A 119 6.85 2.90 11.55
CA ILE A 119 5.63 3.27 10.82
C ILE A 119 4.64 2.11 10.85
N ARG A 120 5.10 0.89 10.56
CA ARG A 120 4.27 -0.32 10.57
C ARG A 120 3.68 -0.55 11.96
N ASP A 121 4.48 -0.51 13.01
CA ASP A 121 4.05 -0.73 14.40
C ASP A 121 2.96 0.26 14.83
N ARG A 122 3.08 1.53 14.45
CA ARG A 122 2.07 2.55 14.77
C ARG A 122 0.77 2.34 14.01
N LEU A 123 0.84 2.02 12.73
CA LEU A 123 -0.33 1.65 11.94
C LEU A 123 -1.03 0.41 12.50
N GLU A 124 -0.26 -0.60 12.92
CA GLU A 124 -0.80 -1.83 13.54
C GLU A 124 -1.52 -1.51 14.84
N LYS A 125 -0.90 -0.74 15.75
CA LYS A 125 -1.53 -0.31 17.02
C LYS A 125 -2.80 0.51 16.78
N ARG A 126 -2.80 1.42 15.82
CA ARG A 126 -3.95 2.26 15.48
C ARG A 126 -5.11 1.45 14.92
N MET A 127 -4.83 0.58 13.96
CA MET A 127 -5.86 -0.26 13.35
C MET A 127 -6.43 -1.28 14.32
N ALA A 128 -5.62 -1.83 15.25
CA ALA A 128 -6.12 -2.67 16.33
C ALA A 128 -7.12 -1.93 17.24
N LYS A 129 -6.86 -0.65 17.55
CA LYS A 129 -7.80 0.19 18.31
C LYS A 129 -9.08 0.47 17.53
N LEU A 130 -8.98 0.77 16.23
CA LEU A 130 -10.13 1.04 15.38
C LEU A 130 -10.99 -0.21 15.13
N SER A 131 -10.37 -1.39 14.95
CA SER A 131 -11.11 -2.65 14.81
C SER A 131 -11.84 -3.05 16.09
N ASN A 132 -11.33 -2.67 17.26
CA ASN A 132 -12.00 -2.89 18.55
C ASN A 132 -13.13 -1.91 18.84
N ARG A 133 -13.26 -0.82 18.05
CA ARG A 133 -14.41 0.11 18.11
C ARG A 133 -15.57 -0.37 17.22
N GLU A 134 -15.37 -1.36 16.35
CA GLU A 134 -16.40 -1.95 15.49
C GLU A 134 -17.11 -3.19 16.13
N ILE A 135 -17.08 -3.35 17.47
CA ILE A 135 -17.85 -4.35 18.24
C ILE A 135 -18.80 -3.64 19.20
#